data_AF-A0AAE6KQC5-F1
#
_entry.id   AF-A0AAE6KQC5-F1
#
_cell.length_a   1.000
_cell.length_b   1.000
_cell.length_c   1.000
_cell.angle_alpha   90.00
_cell.angle_beta   90.00
_cell.angle_gamma   90.00
#
_symmetry.space_group_name_H-M   'P 1'
#
loop_
_entity.id
_entity.type
_entity.pdbx_description
1 polymer ?
#
loop_
_entity_poly.entity_id
_entity_poly.type
_entity_poly.pdbx_seq_one_letter_code
_entity_poly.pdbx_strand_id
1 'polypeptide(L)'
;MKKALVIVVGAAVLLLVFMFVAGEQPPGQPEASGGGRQLDLSGFDPARVSGLEVSGVRRATLQRDSSGWTVADPGSPESRYLADEAMVKGALESLTRVAGAKFVTGEADRLNEFWLDDARGLKVRILQEGRPPLELVLGKDGASNGGTYVRKAANADVFEHPTLLGWLWRRRVMDWRDARLVRGAPGDITQLVFRVGDEAPVTVTSNGAAGGWRLAEGTQVPEGFRFSAHVVEQVVRDLLEVEAQDVLAGEAATEAKAALTQAHDTVEARLKNGKTVVLRLSRASESKDTVFVQLEGDARVYEVSAVAASQVRKRLVDFRDLLLLRFALEQVNQVRIQAGDTTVVVAKEAQGWVLREPQSPPESYRFDASQVEAHLIWLQRLEASRLLDAAVEDAQAGLSPPVASVEVREEGGAVQTLWLGNAVPDAPEGYQEVYARGSRDGFTYAVEDRARAWLSRGLALFSGP
;
A
#
# COMPACT_ATOMS: atom_id res chain seq x y z
N MET A 1 -13.36 2.91 21.09
CA MET A 1 -13.26 4.35 20.73
C MET A 1 -12.65 4.63 19.34
N LYS A 2 -11.91 3.71 18.70
CA LYS A 2 -11.27 3.95 17.39
C LYS A 2 -12.17 3.75 16.14
N LYS A 3 -13.24 2.95 16.21
CA LYS A 3 -14.12 2.67 15.05
C LYS A 3 -15.12 3.78 14.73
N ALA A 4 -15.59 4.52 15.74
CA ALA A 4 -16.49 5.67 15.53
C ALA A 4 -15.79 6.82 14.81
N LEU A 5 -14.48 7.00 15.01
CA LEU A 5 -13.70 8.05 14.36
C LEU A 5 -13.48 7.78 12.85
N VAL A 6 -13.30 6.50 12.46
CA VAL A 6 -13.10 6.10 11.06
C VAL A 6 -14.39 6.25 10.24
N ILE A 7 -15.55 5.96 10.83
CA ILE A 7 -16.85 6.14 10.17
C ILE A 7 -17.17 7.63 9.99
N VAL A 8 -16.84 8.47 10.98
CA VAL A 8 -17.03 9.93 10.88
C VAL A 8 -16.09 10.56 9.83
N VAL A 9 -14.85 10.08 9.71
CA VAL A 9 -13.90 10.56 8.69
C VAL A 9 -14.28 10.09 7.28
N GLY A 10 -14.70 8.82 7.12
CA GLY A 10 -15.17 8.29 5.83
C GLY A 10 -16.43 8.99 5.33
N ALA A 11 -17.38 9.29 6.21
CA ALA A 11 -18.59 10.04 5.88
C ALA A 11 -18.28 11.51 5.51
N ALA A 12 -17.30 12.14 6.19
CA ALA A 12 -16.87 13.51 5.87
C ALA A 12 -16.16 13.62 4.50
N VAL A 13 -15.36 12.62 4.13
CA VAL A 13 -14.68 12.58 2.82
C VAL A 13 -15.69 12.33 1.69
N LEU A 14 -16.68 11.45 1.89
CA LEU A 14 -17.74 11.22 0.90
C LEU A 14 -18.69 12.42 0.78
N LEU A 15 -18.98 13.14 1.87
CA LEU A 15 -19.76 14.40 1.83
C LEU A 15 -19.01 15.52 1.09
N LEU A 16 -17.68 15.63 1.26
CA LEU A 16 -16.84 16.59 0.54
C LEU A 16 -16.77 16.30 -0.97
N VAL A 17 -16.68 15.01 -1.35
CA VAL A 17 -16.72 14.60 -2.76
C VAL A 17 -18.12 14.77 -3.35
N PHE A 18 -19.18 14.50 -2.59
CA PHE A 18 -20.56 14.68 -3.03
C PHE A 18 -20.92 16.17 -3.18
N MET A 19 -20.47 17.06 -2.28
CA MET A 19 -20.59 18.51 -2.48
C MET A 19 -19.80 19.03 -3.70
N PHE A 20 -18.74 18.34 -4.11
CA PHE A 20 -17.93 18.70 -5.27
C PHE A 20 -18.56 18.22 -6.60
N VAL A 21 -19.34 17.13 -6.57
CA VAL A 21 -19.98 16.53 -7.77
C VAL A 21 -21.43 16.98 -7.94
N ALA A 22 -22.17 17.20 -6.84
CA ALA A 22 -23.58 17.57 -6.83
C ALA A 22 -23.81 19.07 -6.55
N GLY A 23 -22.87 19.93 -6.97
CA GLY A 23 -23.05 21.38 -6.94
C GLY A 23 -24.17 21.81 -7.88
N GLU A 24 -25.42 21.74 -7.41
CA GLU A 24 -26.50 22.58 -7.90
C GLU A 24 -26.01 24.03 -7.81
N GLN A 25 -26.04 24.72 -8.94
CA GLN A 25 -25.67 26.13 -9.04
C GLN A 25 -26.45 26.93 -7.98
N PRO A 26 -25.77 27.66 -7.08
CA PRO A 26 -26.49 28.60 -6.22
C PRO A 26 -27.15 29.67 -7.09
N PRO A 27 -28.40 30.08 -6.76
CA PRO A 27 -29.12 31.05 -7.57
C PRO A 27 -28.42 32.40 -7.53
N GLY A 28 -27.98 32.86 -8.71
CA GLY A 28 -27.65 34.24 -9.03
C GLY A 28 -26.55 34.88 -8.17
N GLN A 29 -25.29 34.48 -8.37
CA GLN A 29 -24.20 35.43 -8.11
C GLN A 29 -24.21 36.50 -9.21
N PRO A 30 -24.10 37.79 -8.87
CA PRO A 30 -24.02 38.84 -9.87
C PRO A 30 -22.83 38.55 -10.78
N GLU A 31 -23.07 38.60 -12.09
CA GLU A 31 -22.03 38.49 -13.10
C GLU A 31 -20.86 39.42 -12.72
N ALA A 32 -19.66 38.83 -12.66
CA ALA A 32 -18.42 39.54 -12.42
C ALA A 32 -18.31 40.69 -13.44
N SER A 33 -18.65 41.88 -12.97
CA SER A 33 -18.65 43.08 -13.78
C SER A 33 -17.23 43.63 -13.80
N GLY A 34 -16.61 43.60 -14.98
CA GLY A 34 -15.58 44.56 -15.38
C GLY A 34 -14.12 44.12 -15.23
N GLY A 35 -13.50 43.77 -16.36
CA GLY A 35 -12.11 44.11 -16.72
C GLY A 35 -11.01 44.03 -15.64
N GLY A 36 -11.06 43.06 -14.74
CA GLY A 36 -10.13 42.95 -13.61
C GLY A 36 -8.75 42.39 -13.99
N ARG A 37 -7.73 42.74 -13.19
CA ARG A 37 -6.41 42.09 -13.24
C ARG A 37 -6.61 40.58 -13.09
N GLN A 38 -6.09 39.79 -14.04
CA GLN A 38 -6.14 38.33 -14.02
C GLN A 38 -4.74 37.76 -13.75
N LEU A 39 -4.67 36.61 -13.08
CA LEU A 39 -3.43 35.86 -12.97
C LEU A 39 -3.07 35.25 -14.33
N ASP A 40 -2.29 35.99 -15.11
CA ASP A 40 -1.82 35.53 -16.41
C ASP A 40 -0.54 34.69 -16.27
N LEU A 41 -0.70 33.39 -16.53
CA LEU A 41 0.37 32.39 -16.68
C LEU A 41 0.43 31.82 -18.12
N SER A 42 -0.12 32.51 -19.12
CA SER A 42 -0.15 32.02 -20.52
C SER A 42 1.24 31.73 -21.13
N GLY A 43 2.29 32.35 -20.59
CA GLY A 43 3.68 32.07 -20.96
C GLY A 43 4.24 30.75 -20.43
N PHE A 44 3.53 30.08 -19.50
CA PHE A 44 3.92 28.82 -18.90
C PHE A 44 3.54 27.63 -19.77
N ASP A 45 4.49 26.74 -20.03
CA ASP A 45 4.28 25.49 -20.74
C ASP A 45 4.99 24.36 -19.99
N PRO A 46 4.26 23.49 -19.25
CA PRO A 46 4.84 22.37 -18.51
C PRO A 46 5.75 21.47 -19.36
N ALA A 47 5.47 21.34 -20.66
CA ALA A 47 6.24 20.47 -21.55
C ALA A 47 7.63 21.04 -21.87
N ARG A 48 7.83 22.35 -21.74
CA ARG A 48 9.09 23.04 -21.99
C ARG A 48 9.94 23.23 -20.74
N VAL A 49 9.47 22.80 -19.58
CA VAL A 49 10.20 23.03 -18.33
C VAL A 49 11.44 22.12 -18.27
N SER A 50 12.59 22.74 -18.08
CA SER A 50 13.89 22.07 -17.98
C SER A 50 14.51 22.18 -16.58
N GLY A 51 14.00 23.06 -15.71
CA GLY A 51 14.51 23.20 -14.35
C GLY A 51 13.60 23.99 -13.42
N LEU A 52 13.76 23.76 -12.13
CA LEU A 52 13.06 24.45 -11.05
C LEU A 52 14.07 24.90 -10.00
N GLU A 53 13.99 26.15 -9.59
CA GLU A 53 14.72 26.70 -8.46
C GLU A 53 13.72 27.15 -7.41
N VAL A 54 13.69 26.43 -6.30
CA VAL A 54 12.83 26.71 -5.15
C VAL A 54 13.69 27.31 -4.05
N SER A 55 13.27 28.45 -3.49
CA SER A 55 13.98 29.14 -2.42
C SER A 55 13.04 29.85 -1.43
N GLY A 56 13.62 30.40 -0.35
CA GLY A 56 12.89 30.96 0.79
C GLY A 56 12.80 29.94 1.93
N VAL A 57 11.58 29.71 2.43
CA VAL A 57 11.28 28.79 3.54
C VAL A 57 11.66 27.31 3.30
N ARG A 58 11.73 26.90 2.04
CA ARG A 58 12.23 25.61 1.57
C ARG A 58 13.11 25.86 0.37
N ARG A 59 14.08 24.97 0.13
CA ARG A 59 15.06 25.11 -0.93
C ARG A 59 15.31 23.79 -1.63
N ALA A 60 15.29 23.81 -2.95
CA ALA A 60 15.56 22.66 -3.82
C ALA A 60 15.90 23.16 -5.23
N THR A 61 16.82 22.47 -5.91
CA THR A 61 17.08 22.69 -7.33
C THR A 61 16.74 21.42 -8.09
N LEU A 62 15.75 21.48 -8.98
CA LEU A 62 15.40 20.39 -9.87
C LEU A 62 15.89 20.71 -11.29
N GLN A 63 16.43 19.72 -11.98
CA GLN A 63 16.81 19.85 -13.40
C GLN A 63 16.39 18.60 -14.15
N ARG A 64 15.98 18.79 -15.40
CA ARG A 64 15.60 17.73 -16.31
C ARG A 64 16.68 17.58 -17.38
N ASP A 65 17.16 16.36 -17.55
CA ASP A 65 18.03 15.98 -18.66
C ASP A 65 17.44 14.77 -19.41
N SER A 66 18.24 14.13 -20.27
CA SER A 66 17.82 12.96 -21.04
C SER A 66 17.46 11.74 -20.18
N SER A 67 17.94 11.68 -18.94
CA SER A 67 17.69 10.60 -17.98
C SER A 67 16.50 10.84 -17.07
N GLY A 68 15.91 12.04 -17.12
CA GLY A 68 14.75 12.43 -16.31
C GLY A 68 15.05 13.61 -15.38
N TRP A 69 14.19 13.78 -14.38
CA TRP A 69 14.33 14.80 -13.36
C TRP A 69 15.28 14.37 -12.25
N THR A 70 16.13 15.31 -11.82
CA THR A 70 16.97 15.17 -10.65
C THR A 70 16.78 16.35 -9.71
N VAL A 71 16.92 16.14 -8.41
CA VAL A 71 16.84 17.16 -7.35
C VAL A 71 18.12 17.19 -6.51
N ALA A 72 18.53 18.38 -6.08
CA ALA A 72 19.62 18.59 -5.14
C ALA A 72 19.28 19.69 -4.12
N ASP A 73 20.00 19.70 -2.99
CA ASP A 73 20.06 20.90 -2.16
C ASP A 73 20.86 21.96 -2.90
N PRO A 74 20.38 23.22 -3.02
CA PRO A 74 21.16 24.28 -3.64
C PRO A 74 22.53 24.55 -2.98
N GLY A 75 22.77 24.05 -1.77
CA GLY A 75 24.03 24.19 -1.02
C GLY A 75 25.02 23.07 -1.29
N SER A 76 24.57 22.00 -1.96
CA SER A 76 25.38 20.85 -2.36
C SER A 76 24.91 20.38 -3.75
N PRO A 77 25.02 21.23 -4.79
CA PRO A 77 24.45 20.99 -6.12
C PRO A 77 25.03 19.75 -6.83
N GLU A 78 26.22 19.30 -6.43
CA GLU A 78 26.86 18.07 -6.89
C GLU A 78 26.17 16.80 -6.36
N SER A 79 25.46 16.89 -5.24
CA SER A 79 24.72 15.78 -4.62
C SER A 79 23.31 15.67 -5.18
N ARG A 80 23.21 15.28 -6.46
CA ARG A 80 21.92 15.11 -7.17
C ARG A 80 21.32 13.72 -6.96
N TYR A 81 20.00 13.67 -6.87
CA TYR A 81 19.20 12.46 -6.74
C TYR A 81 18.13 12.43 -7.82
N LEU A 82 17.71 11.25 -8.26
CA LEU A 82 16.51 11.14 -9.10
C LEU A 82 15.31 11.74 -8.36
N ALA A 83 14.54 12.56 -9.05
CA ALA A 83 13.31 13.12 -8.55
C ALA A 83 12.13 12.19 -8.88
N ASP A 84 11.08 12.27 -8.09
CA ASP A 84 9.80 11.66 -8.41
C ASP A 84 9.16 12.44 -9.57
N GLU A 85 9.23 11.85 -10.76
CA GLU A 85 8.66 12.37 -12.01
C GLU A 85 7.17 12.73 -11.88
N ALA A 86 6.39 11.89 -11.17
CA ALA A 86 4.96 12.12 -10.98
C ALA A 86 4.72 13.30 -10.04
N MET A 87 5.53 13.44 -8.99
CA MET A 87 5.48 14.58 -8.08
C MET A 87 5.82 15.89 -8.82
N VAL A 88 6.91 15.92 -9.60
CA VAL A 88 7.30 17.10 -10.38
C VAL A 88 6.22 17.46 -11.39
N LYS A 89 5.70 16.47 -12.12
CA LYS A 89 4.59 16.65 -13.07
C LYS A 89 3.34 17.21 -12.38
N GLY A 90 2.92 16.64 -11.25
CA GLY A 90 1.75 17.09 -10.51
C GLY A 90 1.90 18.53 -9.99
N ALA A 91 3.09 18.90 -9.53
CA ALA A 91 3.41 20.27 -9.14
C ALA A 91 3.28 21.22 -10.35
N LEU A 92 3.87 20.89 -11.50
CA LEU A 92 3.77 21.71 -12.72
C LEU A 92 2.34 21.83 -13.24
N GLU A 93 1.60 20.73 -13.31
CA GLU A 93 0.21 20.71 -13.74
C GLU A 93 -0.71 21.51 -12.81
N SER A 94 -0.38 21.60 -11.51
CA SER A 94 -1.16 22.42 -10.58
C SER A 94 -1.18 23.90 -10.94
N LEU A 95 -0.12 24.41 -11.59
CA LEU A 95 -0.03 25.81 -12.01
C LEU A 95 -0.86 26.12 -13.27
N THR A 96 -1.30 25.11 -14.04
CA THR A 96 -2.17 25.35 -15.20
C THR A 96 -3.63 25.54 -14.80
N ARG A 97 -4.00 25.18 -13.56
CA ARG A 97 -5.36 25.25 -13.02
C ARG A 97 -5.71 26.65 -12.49
N VAL A 98 -5.49 27.66 -13.33
CA VAL A 98 -5.74 29.08 -12.99
C VAL A 98 -7.21 29.50 -13.10
N ALA A 99 -8.06 28.68 -13.70
CA ALA A 99 -9.49 28.95 -13.79
C ALA A 99 -10.09 29.05 -12.36
N GLY A 100 -10.65 30.21 -12.02
CA GLY A 100 -11.13 30.50 -10.66
C GLY A 100 -10.13 31.25 -9.78
N ALA A 101 -8.97 31.65 -10.31
CA ALA A 101 -8.07 32.55 -9.61
C ALA A 101 -8.70 33.95 -9.43
N LYS A 102 -8.61 34.51 -8.22
CA LYS A 102 -9.24 35.79 -7.85
C LYS A 102 -8.19 36.82 -7.47
N PHE A 103 -8.31 38.05 -7.97
CA PHE A 103 -7.46 39.18 -7.54
C PHE A 103 -7.79 39.61 -6.11
N VAL A 104 -6.76 39.91 -5.31
CA VAL A 104 -6.87 40.29 -3.89
C VAL A 104 -6.46 41.74 -3.68
N THR A 105 -5.23 42.09 -4.03
CA THR A 105 -4.65 43.43 -3.85
C THR A 105 -3.43 43.62 -4.74
N GLY A 106 -3.06 44.87 -5.02
CA GLY A 106 -1.79 45.25 -5.65
C GLY A 106 -0.86 46.05 -4.74
N GLU A 107 -1.18 46.10 -3.44
CA GLU A 107 -0.48 46.89 -2.42
C GLU A 107 0.74 46.12 -1.87
N ALA A 108 1.95 46.61 -2.15
CA ALA A 108 3.20 45.91 -1.84
C ALA A 108 3.48 45.81 -0.33
N ASP A 109 2.98 46.73 0.48
CA ASP A 109 3.09 46.74 1.94
C ASP A 109 2.24 45.67 2.62
N ARG A 110 1.28 45.07 1.90
CA ARG A 110 0.38 44.02 2.40
C ARG A 110 0.81 42.60 2.05
N LEU A 111 1.93 42.42 1.34
CA LEU A 111 2.42 41.08 0.96
C LEU A 111 2.64 40.16 2.17
N ASN A 112 2.97 40.74 3.32
CA ASN A 112 3.17 40.03 4.58
C ASN A 112 1.86 39.38 5.11
N GLU A 113 0.69 39.93 4.85
CA GLU A 113 -0.61 39.36 5.27
C GLU A 113 -0.84 37.97 4.67
N PHE A 114 -0.27 37.75 3.47
CA PHE A 114 -0.46 36.57 2.63
C PHE A 114 0.77 35.65 2.61
N TRP A 115 1.83 35.99 3.34
CA TRP A 115 3.13 35.31 3.34
C TRP A 115 3.81 35.35 1.96
N LEU A 116 3.64 36.45 1.22
CA LEU A 116 4.26 36.68 -0.09
C LEU A 116 5.50 37.59 -0.04
N ASP A 117 5.93 37.92 1.17
CA ASP A 117 7.18 38.61 1.48
C ASP A 117 8.40 37.69 1.37
N ASP A 118 9.60 38.28 1.37
CA ASP A 118 10.86 37.54 1.24
C ASP A 118 11.17 36.61 2.41
N ALA A 119 10.56 36.84 3.58
CA ALA A 119 10.80 36.06 4.78
C ALA A 119 9.98 34.75 4.80
N ARG A 120 8.77 34.74 4.23
CA ARG A 120 7.82 33.60 4.34
C ARG A 120 7.35 33.03 3.01
N GLY A 121 7.52 33.77 1.92
CA GLY A 121 7.18 33.34 0.58
C GLY A 121 8.06 32.19 0.12
N LEU A 122 7.45 31.25 -0.58
CA LEU A 122 8.19 30.25 -1.36
C LEU A 122 8.43 30.83 -2.75
N LYS A 123 9.67 31.17 -3.06
CA LYS A 123 10.04 31.68 -4.38
C LYS A 123 10.27 30.48 -5.31
N VAL A 124 9.56 30.47 -6.44
CA VAL A 124 9.63 29.40 -7.44
C VAL A 124 10.03 30.02 -8.77
N ARG A 125 11.22 29.70 -9.24
CA ARG A 125 11.70 30.07 -10.58
C ARG A 125 11.70 28.83 -11.46
N ILE A 126 10.97 28.91 -12.57
CA ILE A 126 10.72 27.81 -13.50
C ILE A 126 11.46 28.11 -14.79
N LEU A 127 12.48 27.32 -15.09
CA LEU A 127 13.29 27.43 -16.31
C LEU A 127 12.57 26.70 -17.46
N GLN A 128 12.44 27.38 -18.60
CA GLN A 128 11.68 26.90 -19.75
C GLN A 128 12.49 27.02 -21.04
N GLU A 129 12.48 26.01 -21.88
CA GLU A 129 13.20 26.01 -23.15
C GLU A 129 12.60 26.99 -24.16
N GLY A 130 13.44 27.92 -24.65
CA GLY A 130 13.05 28.93 -25.64
C GLY A 130 12.07 29.98 -25.09
N ARG A 131 11.93 30.09 -23.75
CA ARG A 131 11.05 31.06 -23.09
C ARG A 131 11.75 31.68 -21.89
N PRO A 132 11.38 32.92 -21.49
CA PRO A 132 11.88 33.48 -20.24
C PRO A 132 11.42 32.63 -19.04
N PRO A 133 12.22 32.56 -17.97
CA PRO A 133 11.81 31.90 -16.74
C PRO A 133 10.52 32.49 -16.17
N LEU A 134 9.62 31.63 -15.68
CA LEU A 134 8.46 32.07 -14.90
C LEU A 134 8.86 32.13 -13.43
N GLU A 135 8.66 33.30 -12.81
CA GLU A 135 8.97 33.51 -11.40
C GLU A 135 7.71 33.82 -10.60
N LEU A 136 7.40 32.96 -9.63
CA LEU A 136 6.26 33.06 -8.74
C LEU A 136 6.71 33.13 -7.29
N VAL A 137 5.89 33.74 -6.45
CA VAL A 137 5.98 33.62 -5.00
C VAL A 137 4.69 33.01 -4.48
N LEU A 138 4.80 31.90 -3.75
CA LEU A 138 3.68 31.16 -3.17
C LEU A 138 3.59 31.46 -1.66
N GLY A 139 2.42 31.91 -1.25
CA GLY A 139 2.10 32.32 0.11
C GLY A 139 1.54 31.19 0.95
N LYS A 140 0.67 31.56 1.91
CA LYS A 140 -0.06 30.60 2.75
C LYS A 140 -1.21 29.93 1.99
N ASP A 141 -1.50 28.70 2.36
CA ASP A 141 -2.73 28.00 1.98
C ASP A 141 -3.93 28.50 2.80
N GLY A 142 -5.15 28.17 2.38
CA GLY A 142 -6.38 28.61 3.04
C GLY A 142 -6.81 30.02 2.64
N ALA A 143 -6.63 30.37 1.37
CA ALA A 143 -7.31 31.52 0.77
C ALA A 143 -8.84 31.36 0.83
N SER A 144 -9.61 32.40 0.48
CA SER A 144 -11.08 32.34 0.62
C SER A 144 -11.72 31.24 -0.24
N ASN A 145 -11.07 30.84 -1.33
CA ASN A 145 -11.44 29.69 -2.18
C ASN A 145 -10.87 28.34 -1.70
N GLY A 146 -10.22 28.29 -0.53
CA GLY A 146 -9.54 27.11 -0.01
C GLY A 146 -8.16 26.83 -0.61
N GLY A 147 -7.69 27.64 -1.58
CA GLY A 147 -6.41 27.46 -2.26
C GLY A 147 -5.28 28.31 -1.69
N THR A 148 -4.34 28.76 -2.52
CA THR A 148 -3.08 29.40 -2.10
C THR A 148 -2.96 30.83 -2.61
N TYR A 149 -2.47 31.75 -1.78
CA TYR A 149 -2.10 33.08 -2.27
C TYR A 149 -0.85 33.01 -3.16
N VAL A 150 -0.88 33.67 -4.31
CA VAL A 150 0.22 33.67 -5.29
C VAL A 150 0.43 35.05 -5.90
N ARG A 151 1.67 35.37 -6.25
CA ARG A 151 2.00 36.51 -7.11
C ARG A 151 3.09 36.15 -8.12
N LYS A 152 3.17 36.93 -9.21
CA LYS A 152 4.39 36.96 -10.05
C LYS A 152 5.48 37.74 -9.31
N ALA A 153 6.72 37.27 -9.36
CA ALA A 153 7.82 37.91 -8.63
C ALA A 153 8.05 39.37 -9.06
N ALA A 154 7.79 39.67 -10.34
CA ALA A 154 7.99 40.97 -10.98
C ALA A 154 7.00 42.08 -10.55
N ASN A 155 5.91 41.75 -9.85
CA ASN A 155 4.94 42.75 -9.41
C ASN A 155 4.31 42.42 -8.05
N ALA A 156 3.47 43.33 -7.56
CA ALA A 156 2.81 43.24 -6.26
C ALA A 156 1.37 42.69 -6.33
N ASP A 157 0.91 42.26 -7.51
CA ASP A 157 -0.46 41.75 -7.65
C ASP A 157 -0.60 40.38 -6.99
N VAL A 158 -1.47 40.32 -5.98
CA VAL A 158 -1.78 39.13 -5.20
C VAL A 158 -3.06 38.51 -5.72
N PHE A 159 -3.04 37.19 -5.91
CA PHE A 159 -4.18 36.39 -6.33
C PHE A 159 -4.40 35.21 -5.39
N GLU A 160 -5.64 34.75 -5.28
CA GLU A 160 -6.00 33.47 -4.69
C GLU A 160 -6.05 32.42 -5.78
N HIS A 161 -5.05 31.54 -5.86
CA HIS A 161 -5.05 30.40 -6.76
C HIS A 161 -5.98 29.31 -6.20
N PRO A 162 -6.83 28.64 -6.99
CA PRO A 162 -7.82 27.68 -6.49
C PRO A 162 -7.23 26.35 -6.01
N THR A 163 -5.97 26.08 -6.33
CA THR A 163 -5.25 24.86 -5.91
C THR A 163 -4.36 25.14 -4.70
N LEU A 164 -4.20 24.14 -3.83
CA LEU A 164 -3.24 24.11 -2.71
C LEU A 164 -1.78 23.98 -3.19
N LEU A 165 -1.28 25.04 -3.82
CA LEU A 165 0.10 25.12 -4.31
C LEU A 165 1.13 25.02 -3.16
N GLY A 166 0.81 25.54 -1.97
CA GLY A 166 1.70 25.44 -0.81
C GLY A 166 2.01 23.98 -0.46
N TRP A 167 0.99 23.14 -0.31
CA TRP A 167 1.13 21.70 -0.10
C TRP A 167 1.98 21.00 -1.18
N LEU A 168 1.78 21.34 -2.46
CA LEU A 168 2.44 20.67 -3.57
C LEU A 168 3.91 21.09 -3.73
N TRP A 169 4.22 22.37 -3.53
CA TRP A 169 5.52 22.95 -3.84
C TRP A 169 6.44 23.16 -2.63
N ARG A 170 5.89 23.33 -1.42
CA ARG A 170 6.67 23.61 -0.19
C ARG A 170 7.26 22.33 0.42
N ARG A 171 8.00 21.60 -0.40
CA ARG A 171 8.61 20.29 -0.14
C ARG A 171 10.09 20.43 0.25
N ARG A 172 10.60 19.50 1.05
CA ARG A 172 12.06 19.33 1.26
C ARG A 172 12.68 18.68 0.04
N VAL A 173 14.00 18.76 -0.09
CA VAL A 173 14.76 18.01 -1.11
C VAL A 173 14.37 16.53 -1.10
N MET A 174 14.27 15.90 0.07
CA MET A 174 13.87 14.49 0.20
C MET A 174 12.47 14.21 -0.33
N ASP A 175 11.51 15.11 -0.12
CA ASP A 175 10.13 14.91 -0.54
C ASP A 175 9.95 15.03 -2.08
N TRP A 176 10.97 15.54 -2.79
CA TRP A 176 11.02 15.56 -4.26
C TRP A 176 11.69 14.31 -4.85
N ARG A 177 12.39 13.51 -4.05
CA ARG A 177 13.19 12.38 -4.53
C ARG A 177 12.30 11.18 -4.86
N ASP A 178 12.72 10.42 -5.86
CA ASP A 178 12.25 9.04 -5.99
C ASP A 178 12.90 8.21 -4.87
N ALA A 179 12.12 7.96 -3.82
CA ALA A 179 12.57 7.27 -2.61
C ALA A 179 12.73 5.76 -2.80
N ARG A 180 12.29 5.19 -3.93
CA ARG A 180 12.35 3.74 -4.17
C ARG A 180 13.79 3.26 -4.25
N LEU A 181 14.07 2.20 -3.51
CA LEU A 181 15.38 1.55 -3.48
C LEU A 181 15.60 0.66 -4.71
N VAL A 182 14.57 -0.06 -5.14
CA VAL A 182 14.60 -0.92 -6.34
C VAL A 182 13.73 -0.32 -7.43
N ARG A 183 14.25 -0.28 -8.66
CA ARG A 183 13.54 0.25 -9.82
C ARG A 183 13.35 -0.85 -10.86
N GLY A 184 12.15 -0.90 -11.43
CA GLY A 184 11.76 -1.85 -12.47
C GLY A 184 10.26 -2.13 -12.43
N ALA A 185 9.82 -3.04 -13.27
CA ALA A 185 8.49 -3.62 -13.22
C ALA A 185 8.52 -5.00 -12.55
N PRO A 186 7.40 -5.51 -12.01
CA PRO A 186 7.34 -6.86 -11.43
C PRO A 186 7.85 -7.95 -12.38
N GLY A 187 7.55 -7.81 -13.67
CA GLY A 187 8.00 -8.73 -14.71
C GLY A 187 9.48 -8.68 -15.02
N ASP A 188 10.24 -7.70 -14.50
CA ASP A 188 11.68 -7.60 -14.73
C ASP A 188 12.48 -8.50 -13.78
N ILE A 189 11.92 -8.85 -12.61
CA ILE A 189 12.58 -9.69 -11.63
C ILE A 189 12.40 -11.17 -12.01
N THR A 190 13.52 -11.87 -12.15
CA THR A 190 13.56 -13.28 -12.60
C THR A 190 14.00 -14.24 -11.51
N GLN A 191 14.69 -13.74 -10.49
CA GLN A 191 15.16 -14.52 -9.36
C GLN A 191 15.24 -13.63 -8.12
N LEU A 192 14.87 -14.20 -6.98
CA LEU A 192 15.11 -13.62 -5.66
C LEU A 192 15.94 -14.60 -4.82
N VAL A 193 16.91 -14.09 -4.09
CA VAL A 193 17.69 -14.84 -3.09
C VAL A 193 17.56 -14.15 -1.75
N PHE A 194 17.07 -14.89 -0.75
CA PHE A 194 16.88 -14.42 0.62
C PHE A 194 17.91 -15.08 1.52
N ARG A 195 18.65 -14.27 2.28
CA ARG A 195 19.56 -14.72 3.34
C ARG A 195 19.14 -13.99 4.61
N VAL A 196 18.40 -14.67 5.48
CA VAL A 196 17.78 -14.07 6.66
C VAL A 196 18.22 -14.85 7.90
N GLY A 197 18.75 -14.14 8.89
CA GLY A 197 19.36 -14.77 10.05
C GLY A 197 20.50 -15.70 9.64
N ASP A 198 20.65 -16.79 10.38
CA ASP A 198 21.67 -17.82 10.12
C ASP A 198 21.07 -19.06 9.43
N GLU A 199 19.86 -18.92 8.86
CA GLU A 199 19.17 -19.96 8.11
C GLU A 199 19.77 -20.15 6.70
N ALA A 200 19.52 -21.32 6.10
CA ALA A 200 19.95 -21.59 4.73
C ALA A 200 19.31 -20.60 3.74
N PRO A 201 20.06 -20.10 2.73
CA PRO A 201 19.51 -19.20 1.73
C PRO A 201 18.33 -19.81 0.97
N VAL A 202 17.29 -19.01 0.75
CA VAL A 202 16.14 -19.41 -0.08
C VAL A 202 16.28 -18.74 -1.43
N THR A 203 16.31 -19.54 -2.50
CA THR A 203 16.31 -19.03 -3.87
C THR A 203 15.00 -19.39 -4.55
N VAL A 204 14.36 -18.40 -5.17
CA VAL A 204 13.18 -18.59 -6.03
C VAL A 204 13.45 -18.03 -7.41
N THR A 205 12.98 -18.74 -8.44
CA THR A 205 13.17 -18.40 -9.86
C THR A 205 11.84 -18.37 -10.59
N SER A 206 11.67 -17.40 -11.48
CA SER A 206 10.49 -17.27 -12.34
C SER A 206 10.76 -17.82 -13.74
N ASN A 207 9.79 -18.55 -14.29
CA ASN A 207 9.78 -18.91 -15.71
C ASN A 207 9.12 -17.84 -16.60
N GLY A 208 8.72 -16.69 -16.03
CA GLY A 208 8.11 -15.57 -16.75
C GLY A 208 6.58 -15.61 -16.91
N ALA A 209 5.91 -16.70 -16.52
CA ALA A 209 4.45 -16.78 -16.51
C ALA A 209 3.85 -16.43 -15.14
N ALA A 210 2.56 -16.08 -15.10
CA ALA A 210 1.82 -15.92 -13.84
C ALA A 210 1.79 -17.26 -13.07
N GLY A 211 2.03 -17.23 -11.75
CA GLY A 211 2.23 -18.44 -10.95
C GLY A 211 3.51 -19.22 -11.30
N GLY A 212 4.41 -18.64 -12.08
CA GLY A 212 5.61 -19.27 -12.63
C GLY A 212 6.80 -19.36 -11.69
N TRP A 213 6.69 -18.81 -10.48
CA TRP A 213 7.72 -18.85 -9.46
C TRP A 213 7.86 -20.25 -8.85
N ARG A 214 9.10 -20.68 -8.61
CA ARG A 214 9.44 -21.96 -7.99
C ARG A 214 10.66 -21.79 -7.09
N LEU A 215 10.80 -22.65 -6.09
CA LEU A 215 12.07 -22.83 -5.38
C LEU A 215 13.14 -23.35 -6.34
N ALA A 216 14.40 -22.97 -6.10
CA ALA A 216 15.53 -23.51 -6.85
C ALA A 216 15.62 -25.03 -6.71
N GLU A 217 16.12 -25.69 -7.76
CA GLU A 217 16.34 -27.14 -7.77
C GLU A 217 17.28 -27.55 -6.63
N GLY A 218 16.94 -28.63 -5.93
CA GLY A 218 17.71 -29.13 -4.79
C GLY A 218 17.44 -28.42 -3.45
N THR A 219 16.56 -27.41 -3.41
CA THR A 219 16.13 -26.78 -2.15
C THR A 219 15.54 -27.83 -1.20
N GLN A 220 16.13 -27.99 -0.02
CA GLN A 220 15.60 -28.88 1.02
C GLN A 220 14.36 -28.25 1.64
N VAL A 221 13.25 -28.96 1.61
CA VAL A 221 11.98 -28.49 2.19
C VAL A 221 11.48 -29.46 3.24
N PRO A 222 10.80 -28.98 4.30
CA PRO A 222 10.14 -29.85 5.27
C PRO A 222 9.13 -30.79 4.60
N GLU A 223 8.80 -31.89 5.28
CA GLU A 223 7.77 -32.80 4.82
C GLU A 223 6.43 -32.07 4.62
N GLY A 224 5.73 -32.40 3.53
CA GLY A 224 4.45 -31.79 3.17
C GLY A 224 4.50 -30.27 2.94
N PHE A 225 5.69 -29.69 2.70
CA PHE A 225 5.82 -28.28 2.37
C PHE A 225 5.18 -27.97 1.02
N ARG A 226 4.12 -27.17 1.04
CA ARG A 226 3.49 -26.64 -0.18
C ARG A 226 4.03 -25.25 -0.45
N PHE A 227 4.71 -25.06 -1.57
CA PHE A 227 5.22 -23.75 -1.96
C PHE A 227 4.12 -22.86 -2.54
N SER A 228 4.11 -21.58 -2.16
CA SER A 228 3.21 -20.55 -2.70
C SER A 228 3.95 -19.58 -3.62
N ALA A 229 3.70 -19.70 -4.93
CA ALA A 229 4.18 -18.73 -5.91
C ALA A 229 3.56 -17.33 -5.70
N HIS A 230 2.33 -17.27 -5.15
CA HIS A 230 1.65 -16.01 -4.89
C HIS A 230 2.39 -15.15 -3.85
N VAL A 231 2.95 -15.78 -2.80
CA VAL A 231 3.75 -15.06 -1.80
C VAL A 231 4.98 -14.42 -2.46
N VAL A 232 5.65 -15.11 -3.39
CA VAL A 232 6.78 -14.52 -4.12
C VAL A 232 6.34 -13.34 -4.97
N GLU A 233 5.19 -13.43 -5.64
CA GLU A 233 4.65 -12.32 -6.44
C GLU A 233 4.31 -11.10 -5.59
N GLN A 234 3.83 -11.28 -4.35
CA GLN A 234 3.64 -10.18 -3.39
C GLN A 234 4.99 -9.57 -3.02
N VAL A 235 5.98 -10.39 -2.65
CA VAL A 235 7.32 -9.91 -2.27
C VAL A 235 8.01 -9.14 -3.41
N VAL A 236 7.79 -9.54 -4.66
CA VAL A 236 8.28 -8.79 -5.84
C VAL A 236 7.68 -7.38 -5.89
N ARG A 237 6.38 -7.22 -5.59
CA ARG A 237 5.74 -5.90 -5.51
C ARG A 237 6.25 -5.11 -4.32
N ASP A 238 6.25 -5.73 -3.14
CA ASP A 238 6.72 -5.11 -1.90
C ASP A 238 8.15 -4.59 -2.07
N LEU A 239 9.05 -5.36 -2.71
CA LEU A 239 10.43 -4.97 -2.99
C LEU A 239 10.55 -3.73 -3.89
N LEU A 240 9.68 -3.61 -4.90
CA LEU A 240 9.63 -2.45 -5.81
C LEU A 240 9.00 -1.22 -5.14
N GLU A 241 8.26 -1.41 -4.06
CA GLU A 241 7.59 -0.39 -3.25
C GLU A 241 8.40 -0.01 -2.00
N VAL A 242 9.56 -0.63 -1.74
CA VAL A 242 10.43 -0.22 -0.62
C VAL A 242 10.98 1.18 -0.87
N GLU A 243 10.51 2.11 -0.05
CA GLU A 243 10.93 3.51 -0.04
C GLU A 243 11.85 3.84 1.14
N ALA A 244 12.90 4.60 0.86
CA ALA A 244 13.71 5.23 1.89
C ALA A 244 12.91 6.33 2.62
N GLN A 245 12.82 6.23 3.94
CA GLN A 245 12.32 7.28 4.81
C GLN A 245 13.37 8.37 5.04
N ASP A 246 14.64 7.98 5.09
CA ASP A 246 15.77 8.91 5.17
C ASP A 246 17.04 8.36 4.51
N VAL A 247 17.99 9.25 4.24
CA VAL A 247 19.37 8.92 3.87
C VAL A 247 20.30 9.46 4.93
N LEU A 248 20.98 8.55 5.62
CA LEU A 248 21.83 8.89 6.74
C LEU A 248 23.15 9.51 6.27
N ALA A 249 23.63 10.50 7.02
CA ALA A 249 24.91 11.16 6.83
C ALA A 249 25.65 11.33 8.17
N GLY A 250 26.96 11.58 8.11
CA GLY A 250 27.78 11.87 9.31
C GLY A 250 27.88 10.69 10.29
N GLU A 251 27.71 10.98 11.58
CA GLU A 251 27.81 10.00 12.67
C GLU A 251 26.73 8.92 12.55
N ALA A 252 25.47 9.30 12.31
CA ALA A 252 24.36 8.35 12.12
C ALA A 252 24.62 7.35 10.97
N ALA A 253 25.22 7.81 9.86
CA ALA A 253 25.63 6.91 8.77
C ALA A 253 26.74 5.95 9.19
N THR A 254 27.64 6.37 10.07
CA THR A 254 28.75 5.55 10.56
C THR A 254 28.23 4.46 11.50
N GLU A 255 27.33 4.81 12.40
CA GLU A 255 26.65 3.88 13.31
C GLU A 255 25.82 2.85 12.54
N ALA A 256 25.01 3.30 11.57
CA ALA A 256 24.21 2.41 10.74
C ALA A 256 25.07 1.43 9.90
N LYS A 257 26.23 1.89 9.39
CA LYS A 257 27.22 1.01 8.74
C LYS A 257 27.80 -0.02 9.69
N ALA A 258 28.09 0.37 10.93
CA ALA A 258 28.57 -0.57 11.96
C ALA A 258 27.51 -1.65 12.25
N ALA A 259 26.23 -1.26 12.40
CA ALA A 259 25.13 -2.20 12.60
C ALA A 259 24.97 -3.19 11.44
N LEU A 260 25.01 -2.70 10.19
CA LEU A 260 24.99 -3.55 8.98
C LEU A 260 26.19 -4.51 8.91
N THR A 261 27.36 -4.06 9.35
CA THR A 261 28.58 -4.89 9.36
C THR A 261 28.52 -5.95 10.46
N GLN A 262 27.95 -5.62 11.61
CA GLN A 262 27.79 -6.55 12.72
C GLN A 262 26.86 -7.71 12.37
N ALA A 263 25.65 -7.39 11.86
CA ALA A 263 24.68 -8.40 11.45
C ALA A 263 23.66 -7.83 10.46
N HIS A 264 23.54 -8.48 9.30
CA HIS A 264 22.54 -8.11 8.30
C HIS A 264 21.90 -9.34 7.65
N ASP A 265 20.73 -9.11 7.08
CA ASP A 265 20.07 -10.00 6.14
C ASP A 265 20.27 -9.44 4.73
N THR A 266 20.14 -10.29 3.70
CA THR A 266 20.17 -9.86 2.31
C THR A 266 18.94 -10.30 1.55
N VAL A 267 18.39 -9.37 0.76
CA VAL A 267 17.45 -9.68 -0.32
C VAL A 267 18.11 -9.29 -1.64
N GLU A 268 18.34 -10.28 -2.48
CA GLU A 268 18.99 -10.11 -3.77
C GLU A 268 17.98 -10.37 -4.89
N ALA A 269 17.85 -9.43 -5.82
CA ALA A 269 16.99 -9.50 -6.99
C ALA A 269 17.80 -9.49 -8.27
N ARG A 270 17.61 -10.51 -9.12
CA ARG A 270 18.20 -10.57 -10.46
C ARG A 270 17.17 -10.19 -11.51
N LEU A 271 17.53 -9.21 -12.32
CA LEU A 271 16.68 -8.67 -13.37
C LEU A 271 16.93 -9.39 -14.71
N LYS A 272 15.94 -9.33 -15.62
CA LYS A 272 16.03 -9.87 -16.98
C LYS A 272 17.22 -9.35 -17.79
N ASN A 273 17.66 -8.13 -17.53
CA ASN A 273 18.82 -7.51 -18.18
C ASN A 273 20.18 -7.96 -17.61
N GLY A 274 20.19 -8.93 -16.69
CA GLY A 274 21.39 -9.45 -16.04
C GLY A 274 21.89 -8.61 -14.85
N LYS A 275 21.28 -7.45 -14.58
CA LYS A 275 21.60 -6.65 -13.38
C LYS A 275 21.16 -7.39 -12.12
N THR A 276 21.98 -7.33 -11.09
CA THR A 276 21.63 -7.76 -9.74
C THR A 276 21.52 -6.56 -8.82
N VAL A 277 20.50 -6.53 -7.99
CA VAL A 277 20.31 -5.54 -6.92
C VAL A 277 20.30 -6.28 -5.60
N VAL A 278 21.19 -5.92 -4.69
CA VAL A 278 21.30 -6.55 -3.36
C VAL A 278 20.99 -5.50 -2.30
N LEU A 279 19.96 -5.75 -1.49
CA LEU A 279 19.64 -4.97 -0.31
C LEU A 279 20.23 -5.68 0.90
N ARG A 280 21.06 -4.99 1.68
CA ARG A 280 21.52 -5.43 3.00
C ARG A 280 20.68 -4.71 4.05
N LEU A 281 20.03 -5.47 4.92
CA LEU A 281 19.12 -4.93 5.94
C LEU A 281 19.65 -5.29 7.34
N SER A 282 19.84 -4.31 8.23
CA SER A 282 20.40 -4.55 9.58
C SER A 282 19.46 -5.42 10.44
N ARG A 283 19.98 -6.48 11.10
CA ARG A 283 19.12 -7.38 11.91
C ARG A 283 18.55 -6.70 13.14
N ALA A 284 19.35 -5.85 13.78
CA ALA A 284 18.92 -4.96 14.84
C ALA A 284 18.63 -3.58 14.26
N SER A 285 17.59 -2.94 14.76
CA SER A 285 17.41 -1.51 14.60
C SER A 285 17.43 -0.86 15.98
N GLU A 286 18.12 0.28 16.09
CA GLU A 286 18.06 1.10 17.30
C GLU A 286 16.68 1.74 17.47
N SER A 287 16.00 2.02 16.34
CA SER A 287 14.61 2.45 16.29
C SER A 287 13.68 1.25 16.20
N LYS A 288 12.57 1.25 16.96
CA LYS A 288 11.57 0.18 16.85
C LYS A 288 10.81 0.19 15.52
N ASP A 289 10.84 1.31 14.79
CA ASP A 289 9.95 1.54 13.65
C ASP A 289 10.66 1.55 12.28
N THR A 290 12.00 1.58 12.27
CA THR A 290 12.80 1.63 11.04
C THR A 290 13.87 0.54 11.00
N VAL A 291 14.49 0.32 9.84
CA VAL A 291 15.61 -0.61 9.63
C VAL A 291 16.64 0.08 8.74
N PHE A 292 17.92 -0.09 9.04
CA PHE A 292 18.98 0.42 8.18
C PHE A 292 19.14 -0.49 6.96
N VAL A 293 19.21 0.13 5.77
CA VAL A 293 19.37 -0.56 4.50
C VAL A 293 20.53 0.04 3.72
N GLN A 294 21.35 -0.82 3.12
CA GLN A 294 22.36 -0.43 2.15
C GLN A 294 22.22 -1.26 0.88
N LEU A 295 22.27 -0.61 -0.28
CA LEU A 295 22.37 -1.30 -1.56
C LEU A 295 23.83 -1.63 -1.86
N GLU A 296 24.09 -2.83 -2.36
CA GLU A 296 25.43 -3.18 -2.81
C GLU A 296 25.89 -2.28 -3.97
N GLY A 297 27.10 -1.75 -3.86
CA GLY A 297 27.64 -0.74 -4.78
C GLY A 297 27.24 0.70 -4.45
N ASP A 298 26.37 0.93 -3.47
CA ASP A 298 26.02 2.27 -2.97
C ASP A 298 26.65 2.52 -1.59
N ALA A 299 27.48 3.57 -1.49
CA ALA A 299 28.16 3.92 -0.24
C ALA A 299 27.22 4.55 0.82
N ARG A 300 26.01 4.94 0.41
CA ARG A 300 24.98 5.55 1.29
C ARG A 300 24.26 4.47 2.10
N VAL A 301 23.74 4.88 3.25
CA VAL A 301 22.85 4.07 4.09
C VAL A 301 21.53 4.78 4.23
N TYR A 302 20.46 4.01 4.14
CA TYR A 302 19.08 4.46 4.14
C TYR A 302 18.38 3.97 5.39
N GLU A 303 17.36 4.70 5.83
CA GLU A 303 16.35 4.16 6.73
C GLU A 303 15.11 3.77 5.94
N VAL A 304 14.54 2.61 6.21
CA VAL A 304 13.23 2.19 5.68
C VAL A 304 12.33 1.80 6.84
N SER A 305 11.01 1.76 6.63
CA SER A 305 10.10 1.25 7.64
C SER A 305 10.41 -0.21 7.99
N ALA A 306 10.35 -0.56 9.28
CA ALA A 306 10.46 -1.93 9.75
C ALA A 306 9.39 -2.86 9.15
N VAL A 307 8.20 -2.33 8.82
CA VAL A 307 7.13 -3.06 8.14
C VAL A 307 7.53 -3.41 6.71
N ALA A 308 8.03 -2.43 5.93
CA ALA A 308 8.50 -2.69 4.57
C ALA A 308 9.68 -3.68 4.55
N ALA A 309 10.61 -3.55 5.51
CA ALA A 309 11.72 -4.48 5.65
C ALA A 309 11.25 -5.92 5.96
N SER A 310 10.24 -6.10 6.82
CA SER A 310 9.71 -7.44 7.16
C SER A 310 8.90 -8.07 6.02
N GLN A 311 8.30 -7.25 5.15
CA GLN A 311 7.61 -7.72 3.95
C GLN A 311 8.55 -8.32 2.90
N VAL A 312 9.82 -7.90 2.85
CA VAL A 312 10.81 -8.45 1.92
C VAL A 312 11.77 -9.46 2.54
N ARG A 313 11.92 -9.45 3.88
CA ARG A 313 12.66 -10.48 4.63
C ARG A 313 11.83 -11.76 4.73
N LYS A 314 12.07 -12.69 3.82
CA LYS A 314 11.41 -14.00 3.81
C LYS A 314 12.37 -15.14 4.03
N ARG A 315 11.88 -16.15 4.74
CA ARG A 315 12.49 -17.45 4.99
C ARG A 315 11.68 -18.52 4.29
N LEU A 316 12.18 -19.74 4.30
CA LEU A 316 11.53 -20.84 3.58
C LEU A 316 10.10 -21.05 4.05
N VAL A 317 9.89 -21.03 5.37
CA VAL A 317 8.57 -21.21 6.00
C VAL A 317 7.55 -20.15 5.58
N ASP A 318 8.01 -18.93 5.26
CA ASP A 318 7.14 -17.82 4.86
C ASP A 318 6.56 -18.03 3.45
N PHE A 319 7.16 -18.91 2.64
CA PHE A 319 6.65 -19.28 1.31
C PHE A 319 5.70 -20.48 1.33
N ARG A 320 5.26 -20.92 2.51
CA ARG A 320 4.27 -21.99 2.62
C ARG A 320 2.90 -21.52 2.13
N ASP A 321 2.23 -22.34 1.33
CA ASP A 321 0.82 -22.20 1.00
C ASP A 321 -0.03 -22.56 2.23
N LEU A 322 -0.57 -21.50 2.86
CA LEU A 322 -1.38 -21.55 4.07
C LEU A 322 -2.89 -21.69 3.79
N LEU A 323 -3.30 -21.82 2.53
CA LEU A 323 -4.70 -22.10 2.22
C LEU A 323 -5.12 -23.44 2.81
N LEU A 324 -6.31 -23.47 3.40
CA LEU A 324 -6.84 -24.67 4.08
C LEU A 324 -7.70 -25.55 3.18
N LEU A 325 -8.29 -24.96 2.15
CA LEU A 325 -9.19 -25.63 1.20
C LEU A 325 -8.76 -25.35 -0.24
N ARG A 326 -9.09 -26.26 -1.15
CA ARG A 326 -8.97 -26.05 -2.59
C ARG A 326 -10.11 -26.76 -3.30
N PHE A 327 -10.94 -25.98 -3.98
CA PHE A 327 -12.06 -26.46 -4.80
C PHE A 327 -12.28 -25.50 -5.97
N ALA A 328 -12.86 -26.00 -7.05
CA ALA A 328 -13.38 -25.23 -8.16
C ALA A 328 -14.78 -24.71 -7.80
N LEU A 329 -14.91 -23.39 -7.68
CA LEU A 329 -16.14 -22.72 -7.22
C LEU A 329 -17.37 -23.14 -8.04
N GLU A 330 -17.16 -23.34 -9.34
CA GLU A 330 -18.16 -23.64 -10.34
C GLU A 330 -18.67 -25.09 -10.24
N GLN A 331 -17.86 -25.97 -9.66
CA GLN A 331 -18.17 -27.40 -9.45
C GLN A 331 -18.83 -27.66 -8.10
N VAL A 332 -18.87 -26.67 -7.19
CA VAL A 332 -19.49 -26.85 -5.87
C VAL A 332 -21.00 -27.00 -6.02
N ASN A 333 -21.55 -28.07 -5.45
CA ASN A 333 -22.98 -28.37 -5.47
C ASN A 333 -23.62 -28.47 -4.07
N GLN A 334 -22.82 -28.52 -3.01
CA GLN A 334 -23.33 -28.53 -1.64
C GLN A 334 -22.30 -27.94 -0.68
N VAL A 335 -22.80 -27.19 0.31
CA VAL A 335 -22.04 -26.74 1.48
C VAL A 335 -22.79 -27.17 2.73
N ARG A 336 -22.09 -27.82 3.66
CA ARG A 336 -22.60 -28.16 4.99
C ARG A 336 -21.73 -27.47 6.04
N ILE A 337 -22.37 -26.74 6.94
CA ILE A 337 -21.73 -26.08 8.08
C ILE A 337 -22.29 -26.69 9.36
N GLN A 338 -21.41 -27.10 10.26
CA GLN A 338 -21.75 -27.52 11.61
C GLN A 338 -21.11 -26.54 12.60
N ALA A 339 -21.88 -25.99 13.54
CA ALA A 339 -21.36 -25.20 14.65
C ALA A 339 -22.16 -25.51 15.92
N GLY A 340 -21.54 -26.19 16.88
CA GLY A 340 -22.26 -26.79 18.00
C GLY A 340 -23.40 -27.68 17.51
N ASP A 341 -24.61 -27.46 18.04
CA ASP A 341 -25.83 -28.19 17.64
C ASP A 341 -26.47 -27.65 16.35
N THR A 342 -25.98 -26.54 15.81
CA THR A 342 -26.55 -25.94 14.59
C THR A 342 -25.94 -26.58 13.35
N THR A 343 -26.81 -27.09 12.49
CA THR A 343 -26.44 -27.60 11.18
C THR A 343 -27.11 -26.77 10.10
N VAL A 344 -26.33 -26.34 9.11
CA VAL A 344 -26.84 -25.66 7.93
C VAL A 344 -26.33 -26.37 6.69
N VAL A 345 -27.24 -26.74 5.80
CA VAL A 345 -26.91 -27.36 4.52
C VAL A 345 -27.55 -26.54 3.42
N VAL A 346 -26.74 -26.09 2.48
CA VAL A 346 -27.20 -25.50 1.23
C VAL A 346 -26.76 -26.37 0.07
N ALA A 347 -27.62 -26.54 -0.92
CA ALA A 347 -27.34 -27.38 -2.08
C ALA A 347 -27.81 -26.69 -3.36
N LYS A 348 -27.11 -26.95 -4.45
CA LYS A 348 -27.46 -26.46 -5.77
C LYS A 348 -28.49 -27.39 -6.39
N GLU A 349 -29.63 -26.83 -6.77
CA GLU A 349 -30.69 -27.47 -7.55
C GLU A 349 -30.79 -26.87 -8.95
N ALA A 350 -31.76 -27.32 -9.76
CA ALA A 350 -32.00 -26.85 -11.11
C ALA A 350 -32.20 -25.31 -11.23
N GLN A 351 -32.76 -24.68 -10.20
CA GLN A 351 -33.04 -23.23 -10.19
C GLN A 351 -32.01 -22.40 -9.39
N GLY A 352 -30.95 -23.02 -8.87
CA GLY A 352 -29.91 -22.35 -8.08
C GLY A 352 -29.72 -22.95 -6.69
N TRP A 353 -29.07 -22.20 -5.80
CA TRP A 353 -28.85 -22.61 -4.42
C TRP A 353 -30.16 -22.62 -3.62
N VAL A 354 -30.35 -23.65 -2.79
CA VAL A 354 -31.47 -23.77 -1.86
C VAL A 354 -30.98 -24.17 -0.48
N LEU A 355 -31.72 -23.75 0.56
CA LEU A 355 -31.53 -24.25 1.92
C LEU A 355 -32.14 -25.66 2.06
N ARG A 356 -31.36 -26.60 2.59
CA ARG A 356 -31.79 -27.98 2.91
C ARG A 356 -31.95 -28.20 4.41
N GLU A 357 -31.03 -27.66 5.20
CA GLU A 357 -31.08 -27.71 6.65
C GLU A 357 -30.84 -26.31 7.23
N PRO A 358 -31.59 -25.91 8.28
CA PRO A 358 -32.72 -26.64 8.87
C PRO A 358 -33.93 -26.69 7.91
N GLN A 359 -34.73 -27.75 7.98
CA GLN A 359 -35.94 -27.89 7.15
C GLN A 359 -37.02 -26.85 7.52
N SER A 360 -37.04 -26.43 8.78
CA SER A 360 -37.96 -25.41 9.31
C SER A 360 -37.15 -24.24 9.88
N PRO A 361 -36.62 -23.33 9.02
CA PRO A 361 -35.97 -22.12 9.50
C PRO A 361 -36.98 -21.19 10.19
N PRO A 362 -36.53 -20.22 11.02
CA PRO A 362 -37.41 -19.24 11.64
C PRO A 362 -38.24 -18.47 10.60
N GLU A 363 -39.48 -18.08 10.92
CA GLU A 363 -40.38 -17.42 9.96
C GLU A 363 -39.83 -16.08 9.41
N SER A 364 -38.99 -15.39 10.17
CA SER A 364 -38.31 -14.15 9.75
C SER A 364 -37.13 -14.40 8.79
N TYR A 365 -36.70 -15.65 8.62
CA TYR A 365 -35.56 -15.99 7.80
C TYR A 365 -35.86 -15.83 6.31
N ARG A 366 -34.92 -15.22 5.59
CA ARG A 366 -34.98 -15.06 4.14
C ARG A 366 -33.66 -15.54 3.55
N PHE A 367 -33.70 -16.65 2.83
CA PHE A 367 -32.52 -17.20 2.16
C PHE A 367 -32.06 -16.29 1.02
N ASP A 368 -30.75 -16.10 0.92
CA ASP A 368 -30.10 -15.33 -0.14
C ASP A 368 -28.97 -16.19 -0.77
N ALA A 369 -29.20 -16.62 -2.01
CA ALA A 369 -28.26 -17.43 -2.77
C ALA A 369 -26.92 -16.72 -3.02
N SER A 370 -26.90 -15.39 -3.12
CA SER A 370 -25.67 -14.63 -3.36
C SER A 370 -24.70 -14.72 -2.19
N GLN A 371 -25.22 -14.92 -0.96
CA GLN A 371 -24.38 -15.17 0.21
C GLN A 371 -23.62 -16.49 0.10
N VAL A 372 -24.19 -17.52 -0.51
CA VAL A 372 -23.49 -18.81 -0.68
C VAL A 372 -22.21 -18.63 -1.50
N GLU A 373 -22.30 -17.91 -2.61
CA GLU A 373 -21.14 -17.64 -3.47
C GLU A 373 -20.10 -16.77 -2.78
N ALA A 374 -20.53 -15.72 -2.06
CA ALA A 374 -19.63 -14.88 -1.28
C ALA A 374 -18.85 -15.69 -0.23
N HIS A 375 -19.52 -16.63 0.43
CA HIS A 375 -18.93 -17.48 1.47
C HIS A 375 -18.00 -18.54 0.90
N LEU A 376 -18.33 -19.11 -0.27
CA LEU A 376 -17.42 -20.00 -0.99
C LEU A 376 -16.15 -19.27 -1.43
N ILE A 377 -16.26 -18.04 -1.94
CA ILE A 377 -15.09 -17.21 -2.30
C ILE A 377 -14.24 -16.93 -1.05
N TRP A 378 -14.88 -16.63 0.09
CA TRP A 378 -14.17 -16.43 1.36
C TRP A 378 -13.45 -17.70 1.81
N LEU A 379 -14.12 -18.87 1.79
CA LEU A 379 -13.53 -20.17 2.15
C LEU A 379 -12.37 -20.56 1.22
N GLN A 380 -12.47 -20.28 -0.08
CA GLN A 380 -11.42 -20.55 -1.07
C GLN A 380 -10.17 -19.70 -0.81
N ARG A 381 -10.32 -18.52 -0.19
CA ARG A 381 -9.24 -17.59 0.15
C ARG A 381 -8.81 -17.64 1.61
N LEU A 382 -9.40 -18.54 2.41
CA LEU A 382 -9.09 -18.65 3.83
C LEU A 382 -7.68 -19.25 3.99
N GLU A 383 -6.77 -18.40 4.46
CA GLU A 383 -5.41 -18.78 4.84
C GLU A 383 -5.29 -18.92 6.36
N ALA A 384 -4.50 -19.90 6.78
CA ALA A 384 -3.99 -19.98 8.14
C ALA A 384 -3.05 -18.82 8.45
N SER A 385 -3.00 -18.41 9.71
CA SER A 385 -2.00 -17.47 10.21
C SER A 385 -0.61 -18.11 10.23
N ARG A 386 -0.54 -19.39 10.61
CA ARG A 386 0.70 -20.17 10.71
C ARG A 386 0.43 -21.67 10.80
N LEU A 387 1.43 -22.46 10.43
CA LEU A 387 1.52 -23.88 10.78
C LEU A 387 1.92 -24.03 12.25
N LEU A 388 1.40 -25.06 12.93
CA LEU A 388 1.84 -25.42 14.27
C LEU A 388 2.76 -26.64 14.21
N ASP A 389 4.01 -26.46 14.64
CA ASP A 389 5.02 -27.54 14.61
C ASP A 389 4.80 -28.58 15.71
N ALA A 390 4.14 -28.20 16.81
CA ALA A 390 3.82 -29.10 17.90
C ALA A 390 2.60 -29.95 17.54
N ALA A 391 2.77 -31.27 17.61
CA ALA A 391 1.63 -32.19 17.56
C ALA A 391 0.74 -31.94 18.79
N VAL A 392 -0.50 -31.55 18.53
CA VAL A 392 -1.56 -31.45 19.55
C VAL A 392 -2.58 -32.54 19.24
N GLU A 393 -2.97 -33.30 20.25
CA GLU A 393 -4.00 -34.33 20.08
C GLU A 393 -5.32 -33.69 19.64
N ASP A 394 -6.02 -34.34 18.70
CA ASP A 394 -7.25 -33.79 18.11
C ASP A 394 -8.33 -33.48 19.15
N ALA A 395 -8.40 -34.28 20.23
CA ALA A 395 -9.33 -34.03 21.33
C ALA A 395 -8.98 -32.73 22.09
N GLN A 396 -7.69 -32.50 22.37
CA GLN A 396 -7.21 -31.28 23.02
C GLN A 396 -7.37 -30.05 22.12
N ALA A 397 -7.04 -30.20 20.84
CA ALA A 397 -7.22 -29.16 19.84
C ALA A 397 -8.70 -28.84 19.57
N GLY A 398 -9.63 -29.71 19.99
CA GLY A 398 -11.05 -29.57 19.67
C GLY A 398 -11.32 -29.77 18.18
N LEU A 399 -10.54 -30.64 17.52
CA LEU A 399 -10.71 -31.07 16.14
C LEU A 399 -11.45 -32.42 16.05
N SER A 400 -11.57 -33.15 17.17
CA SER A 400 -12.36 -34.38 17.26
C SER A 400 -13.10 -34.48 18.62
N PRO A 401 -14.42 -34.20 18.67
CA PRO A 401 -15.21 -33.59 17.60
C PRO A 401 -14.80 -32.13 17.37
N PRO A 402 -14.96 -31.59 16.14
CA PRO A 402 -14.66 -30.21 15.84
C PRO A 402 -15.66 -29.25 16.52
N VAL A 403 -15.17 -28.10 17.00
CA VAL A 403 -16.03 -27.02 17.53
C VAL A 403 -16.93 -26.44 16.44
N ALA A 404 -16.37 -26.26 15.24
CA ALA A 404 -17.12 -25.96 14.02
C ALA A 404 -16.48 -26.65 12.82
N SER A 405 -17.29 -27.04 11.83
CA SER A 405 -16.80 -27.61 10.58
C SER A 405 -17.53 -27.07 9.36
N VAL A 406 -16.84 -27.13 8.22
CA VAL A 406 -17.40 -26.90 6.89
C VAL A 406 -17.04 -28.09 6.02
N GLU A 407 -18.02 -28.56 5.25
CA GLU A 407 -17.83 -29.49 4.16
C GLU A 407 -18.30 -28.82 2.86
N VAL A 408 -17.42 -28.76 1.87
CA VAL A 408 -17.69 -28.26 0.53
C VAL A 408 -17.62 -29.45 -0.42
N ARG A 409 -18.74 -29.78 -1.08
CA ARG A 409 -18.84 -30.90 -2.00
C ARG A 409 -18.85 -30.40 -3.44
N GLU A 410 -17.96 -30.97 -4.24
CA GLU A 410 -17.90 -30.78 -5.69
C GLU A 410 -18.66 -31.89 -6.41
N GLU A 411 -19.20 -31.59 -7.60
CA GLU A 411 -19.83 -32.57 -8.46
C GLU A 411 -18.81 -33.62 -8.92
N GLY A 412 -19.00 -34.87 -8.49
CA GLY A 412 -18.08 -35.98 -8.79
C GLY A 412 -16.71 -35.89 -8.11
N GLY A 413 -16.48 -34.88 -7.26
CA GLY A 413 -15.22 -34.62 -6.58
C GLY A 413 -15.18 -35.12 -5.12
N ALA A 414 -14.02 -34.96 -4.50
CA ALA A 414 -13.84 -35.21 -3.07
C ALA A 414 -14.52 -34.10 -2.24
N VAL A 415 -15.00 -34.45 -1.04
CA VAL A 415 -15.49 -33.46 -0.09
C VAL A 415 -14.30 -32.74 0.53
N GLN A 416 -14.24 -31.42 0.37
CA GLN A 416 -13.25 -30.58 1.03
C GLN A 416 -13.76 -30.21 2.42
N THR A 417 -12.98 -30.51 3.44
CA THR A 417 -13.36 -30.30 4.83
C THR A 417 -12.46 -29.29 5.51
N LEU A 418 -13.05 -28.40 6.31
CA LEU A 418 -12.38 -27.51 7.27
C LEU A 418 -12.91 -27.81 8.67
N TRP A 419 -12.03 -28.08 9.61
CA TRP A 419 -12.32 -28.20 11.04
C TRP A 419 -11.70 -27.04 11.79
N LEU A 420 -12.48 -26.42 12.68
CA LEU A 420 -12.04 -25.39 13.60
C LEU A 420 -12.29 -25.86 15.03
N GLY A 421 -11.32 -25.62 15.91
CA GLY A 421 -11.32 -26.15 17.27
C GLY A 421 -11.22 -25.10 18.37
N ASN A 422 -10.51 -25.49 19.42
CA ASN A 422 -10.25 -24.70 20.62
C ASN A 422 -9.28 -23.55 20.34
N ALA A 423 -9.19 -22.62 21.30
CA ALA A 423 -8.22 -21.54 21.23
C ALA A 423 -6.79 -22.07 21.30
N VAL A 424 -5.89 -21.44 20.54
CA VAL A 424 -4.44 -21.71 20.64
C VAL A 424 -3.90 -20.92 21.84
N PRO A 425 -3.26 -21.57 22.84
CA PRO A 425 -2.86 -20.92 24.09
C PRO A 425 -1.80 -19.83 23.90
N ASP A 426 -0.90 -19.99 22.93
CA ASP A 426 0.22 -19.08 22.66
C ASP A 426 -0.02 -18.26 21.38
N ALA A 427 -1.21 -17.65 21.28
CA ALA A 427 -1.49 -16.72 20.19
C ALA A 427 -0.63 -15.44 20.31
N PRO A 428 -0.14 -14.86 19.19
CA PRO A 428 0.60 -13.61 19.23
C PRO A 428 -0.20 -12.47 19.90
N GLU A 429 0.50 -11.55 20.57
CA GLU A 429 -0.15 -10.43 21.27
C GLU A 429 -1.06 -9.62 20.32
N GLY A 430 -2.29 -9.36 20.76
CA GLY A 430 -3.30 -8.65 19.98
C GLY A 430 -4.10 -9.52 19.02
N TYR A 431 -3.79 -10.81 18.90
CA TYR A 431 -4.53 -11.78 18.09
C TYR A 431 -5.26 -12.79 18.98
N GLN A 432 -6.31 -13.37 18.42
CA GLN A 432 -7.00 -14.54 18.97
C GLN A 432 -6.97 -15.60 17.88
N GLU A 433 -6.37 -16.74 18.16
CA GLU A 433 -6.21 -17.83 17.20
C GLU A 433 -6.91 -19.10 17.71
N VAL A 434 -7.38 -19.92 16.78
CA VAL A 434 -7.94 -21.23 17.05
C VAL A 434 -7.26 -22.29 16.20
N TYR A 435 -7.26 -23.53 16.69
CA TYR A 435 -6.78 -24.66 15.92
C TYR A 435 -7.65 -24.87 14.68
N ALA A 436 -7.01 -25.18 13.57
CA ALA A 436 -7.67 -25.51 12.31
C ALA A 436 -7.01 -26.69 11.62
N ARG A 437 -7.81 -27.49 10.91
CA ARG A 437 -7.32 -28.50 9.97
C ARG A 437 -8.15 -28.47 8.70
N GLY A 438 -7.49 -28.26 7.57
CA GLY A 438 -8.09 -28.36 6.25
C GLY A 438 -7.92 -29.76 5.66
N SER A 439 -8.52 -29.99 4.49
CA SER A 439 -8.43 -31.26 3.74
C SER A 439 -7.26 -31.27 2.75
N ARG A 440 -6.51 -30.17 2.66
CA ARG A 440 -5.34 -30.06 1.77
C ARG A 440 -4.11 -30.83 2.26
N ASP A 441 -4.03 -31.10 3.56
CA ASP A 441 -3.04 -31.94 4.21
C ASP A 441 -3.56 -32.42 5.58
N GLY A 442 -2.75 -33.15 6.35
CA GLY A 442 -3.09 -33.58 7.71
C GLY A 442 -2.53 -32.68 8.82
N PHE A 443 -1.99 -31.50 8.50
CA PHE A 443 -1.34 -30.65 9.48
C PHE A 443 -2.34 -29.84 10.30
N THR A 444 -1.90 -29.44 11.50
CA THR A 444 -2.65 -28.54 12.37
C THR A 444 -2.13 -27.11 12.17
N TYR A 445 -3.06 -26.19 11.92
CA TYR A 445 -2.79 -24.78 11.70
C TYR A 445 -3.40 -23.93 12.82
N ALA A 446 -2.93 -22.70 12.94
CA ALA A 446 -3.64 -21.65 13.64
C ALA A 446 -4.33 -20.73 12.62
N VAL A 447 -5.60 -20.41 12.86
CA VAL A 447 -6.34 -19.38 12.11
C VAL A 447 -6.85 -18.33 13.08
N GLU A 448 -7.06 -17.11 12.61
CA GLU A 448 -7.73 -16.11 13.43
C GLU A 448 -9.15 -16.56 13.85
N ASP A 449 -9.51 -16.34 15.11
CA ASP A 449 -10.79 -16.74 15.71
C ASP A 449 -12.01 -16.14 14.99
N ARG A 450 -11.81 -15.06 14.21
CA ARG A 450 -12.84 -14.51 13.32
C ARG A 450 -13.41 -15.57 12.37
N ALA A 451 -12.62 -16.55 11.94
CA ALA A 451 -13.09 -17.64 11.09
C ALA A 451 -14.11 -18.53 11.82
N ARG A 452 -13.84 -18.85 13.10
CA ARG A 452 -14.75 -19.63 13.94
C ARG A 452 -15.98 -18.82 14.33
N ALA A 453 -15.80 -17.56 14.74
CA ALA A 453 -16.91 -16.66 15.05
C ALA A 453 -17.82 -16.45 13.83
N TRP A 454 -17.24 -16.38 12.63
CA TRP A 454 -18.01 -16.32 11.39
C TRP A 454 -18.83 -17.58 11.16
N LEU A 455 -18.25 -18.79 11.29
CA LEU A 455 -19.01 -20.05 11.17
C LEU A 455 -20.11 -20.20 12.22
N SER A 456 -19.90 -19.70 13.44
CA SER A 456 -20.92 -19.76 14.49
C SER A 456 -22.19 -18.95 14.20
N ARG A 457 -22.20 -18.11 13.16
CA ARG A 457 -23.41 -17.43 12.70
C ARG A 457 -24.45 -18.40 12.10
N GLY A 458 -24.04 -19.60 11.72
CA GLY A 458 -24.92 -20.66 11.23
C GLY A 458 -25.84 -20.16 10.13
N LEU A 459 -27.16 -20.25 10.36
CA LEU A 459 -28.18 -19.93 9.36
C LEU A 459 -28.11 -18.47 8.87
N ALA A 460 -27.69 -17.54 9.74
CA ALA A 460 -27.55 -16.12 9.42
C ALA A 460 -26.37 -15.79 8.49
N LEU A 461 -25.60 -16.80 8.07
CA LEU A 461 -24.65 -16.65 6.97
C LEU A 461 -25.39 -16.49 5.65
N PHE A 462 -26.45 -17.27 5.43
CA PHE A 462 -27.13 -17.32 4.13
C PHE A 462 -28.41 -16.49 4.08
N SER A 463 -28.55 -15.51 4.97
CA SER A 463 -29.64 -14.54 4.94
C SER A 463 -29.24 -13.26 4.22
N GLY A 464 -30.19 -12.65 3.50
CA GLY A 464 -30.00 -11.32 2.92
C GLY A 464 -29.85 -10.23 4.00
N PRO A 465 -29.25 -9.08 3.64
CA PRO A 465 -29.12 -7.92 4.52
C PRO A 465 -30.45 -7.27 4.95
#